data_AF-W8VXE4-F1
#
_entry.id   AF-W8VXE4-F1
#
_cell.length_a   1.000
_cell.length_b   1.000
_cell.length_c   1.000
_cell.angle_alpha   90.00
_cell.angle_beta   90.00
_cell.angle_gamma   90.00
#
_symmetry.space_group_name_H-M   'P 1'
#
loop_
_entity.id
_entity.type
_entity.pdbx_description
1 polymer ?
#
loop_
_entity_poly.entity_id
_entity_poly.type
_entity_poly.pdbx_seq_one_letter_code
_entity_poly.pdbx_strand_id
1 'polypeptide(L)'
;MCWLCGWVQLAGIEKHYQAGNIIAKYYSADNLPSSKHLGADVLQFLEFYENLTYSDSSFSDHFNNEAFETKQIRLHWRIERNSSLSKKVKKLKGYKCEACEMKFVDKYGEIGKQFIEAHHLKPISELGIGKFKVDLENDFAVLCSNCHSMIHKLADPSDLNELKKILTSVNSNGLN
;
A
#
# COMPACT_ATOMS: atom_id res chain seq x y z
N MET A 1 30.77 -24.45 -27.64
CA MET A 1 30.72 -25.22 -26.37
C MET A 1 31.73 -24.60 -25.41
N CYS A 2 31.25 -23.86 -24.40
CA CYS A 2 31.98 -23.67 -23.14
C CYS A 2 30.96 -23.22 -22.10
N TRP A 3 30.50 -24.19 -21.31
CA TRP A 3 29.73 -23.98 -20.10
C TRP A 3 30.69 -23.65 -18.98
N LEU A 4 30.61 -22.44 -18.40
CA LEU A 4 31.19 -22.15 -17.09
C LEU A 4 30.20 -21.29 -16.30
N CYS A 5 29.11 -21.92 -15.86
CA CYS A 5 28.44 -21.52 -14.63
C CYS A 5 29.36 -21.94 -13.48
N GLY A 6 30.15 -20.99 -12.98
CA GLY A 6 30.92 -21.16 -11.76
C GLY A 6 29.96 -21.24 -10.58
N TRP A 7 29.87 -22.43 -10.00
CA TRP A 7 29.22 -22.69 -8.72
C TRP A 7 29.95 -21.93 -7.62
N VAL A 8 29.53 -20.70 -7.33
CA VAL A 8 29.71 -20.16 -5.98
C VAL A 8 28.57 -20.73 -5.15
N GLN A 9 28.83 -21.88 -4.54
CA GLN A 9 27.94 -22.46 -3.55
C GLN A 9 27.98 -21.57 -2.31
N LEU A 10 27.13 -20.53 -2.29
CA LEU A 10 26.79 -19.80 -1.09
C LEU A 10 26.05 -20.77 -0.17
N ALA A 11 26.80 -21.40 0.73
CA ALA A 11 26.25 -22.22 1.80
C ALA A 11 25.29 -21.36 2.64
N GLY A 12 23.98 -21.58 2.47
CA GLY A 12 22.97 -20.90 3.29
C GLY A 12 21.62 -20.60 2.64
N ILE A 13 21.40 -20.93 1.37
CA ILE A 13 20.09 -20.69 0.73
C ILE A 13 19.40 -22.04 0.46
N GLU A 14 18.11 -22.14 0.83
CA GLU A 14 17.32 -23.37 0.83
C GLU A 14 17.32 -24.11 -0.52
N LYS A 15 17.03 -25.42 -0.47
CA LYS A 15 17.06 -26.40 -1.57
C LYS A 15 16.21 -26.07 -2.82
N HIS A 16 15.50 -24.95 -2.80
CA HIS A 16 14.60 -24.47 -3.86
C HIS A 16 14.98 -23.09 -4.42
N TYR A 17 16.09 -22.49 -3.99
CA TYR A 17 16.55 -21.21 -4.55
C TYR A 17 17.09 -21.40 -5.98
N GLN A 18 16.32 -20.96 -6.96
CA GLN A 18 16.83 -20.74 -8.31
C GLN A 18 17.22 -19.26 -8.45
N ALA A 19 18.40 -18.99 -9.00
CA ALA A 19 18.81 -17.63 -9.36
C ALA A 19 17.91 -17.12 -10.49
N GLY A 20 16.78 -16.51 -10.11
CA GLY A 20 15.88 -15.84 -11.03
C GLY A 20 16.42 -14.45 -11.34
N ASN A 21 16.86 -14.23 -12.58
CA ASN A 21 17.04 -12.86 -13.07
C ASN A 21 15.65 -12.28 -13.34
N ILE A 22 15.31 -11.19 -12.65
CA ILE A 22 14.09 -10.43 -12.87
C ILE A 22 14.01 -9.94 -14.33
N ILE A 23 15.12 -9.40 -14.82
CA ILE A 23 15.33 -8.99 -16.19
C ILE A 23 16.83 -8.99 -16.46
N ALA A 24 17.24 -9.35 -17.68
CA ALA A 24 18.64 -9.27 -18.10
C ALA A 24 18.70 -8.86 -19.57
N LYS A 25 19.71 -8.06 -19.92
CA LYS A 25 20.03 -7.66 -21.29
C LYS A 25 21.50 -7.91 -21.55
N TYR A 26 21.78 -8.59 -22.66
CA TYR A 26 23.13 -9.02 -23.01
C TYR A 26 23.71 -8.12 -24.10
N TYR A 27 25.00 -7.80 -23.97
CA TYR A 27 25.78 -7.12 -25.00
C TYR A 27 27.06 -7.90 -25.27
N SER A 28 27.37 -8.09 -26.55
CA SER A 28 28.68 -8.64 -26.95
C SER A 28 29.76 -7.58 -26.74
N ALA A 29 30.96 -8.00 -26.35
CA ALA A 29 32.11 -7.11 -26.23
C ALA A 29 32.46 -6.44 -27.58
N ASP A 30 32.19 -7.13 -28.69
CA ASP A 30 32.47 -6.66 -30.05
C ASP A 30 31.40 -5.68 -30.58
N ASN A 31 30.27 -5.53 -29.86
CA ASN A 31 29.14 -4.72 -30.29
C ASN A 31 28.45 -4.05 -29.08
N LEU A 32 29.24 -3.28 -28.33
CA LEU A 32 28.72 -2.52 -27.20
C LEU A 32 27.87 -1.34 -27.70
N PRO A 33 26.69 -1.10 -27.08
CA PRO A 33 25.90 0.08 -27.39
C PRO A 33 26.63 1.36 -26.98
N SER A 34 26.18 2.49 -27.51
CA SER A 34 26.66 3.78 -27.03
C SER A 34 26.31 3.98 -25.55
N SER A 35 27.11 4.78 -24.84
CA SER A 35 26.89 5.08 -23.42
C SER A 35 25.49 5.62 -23.12
N LYS A 36 24.89 6.33 -24.08
CA LYS A 36 23.51 6.82 -23.99
C LYS A 36 22.48 5.66 -23.96
N HIS A 37 22.65 4.65 -24.80
CA HIS A 37 21.78 3.48 -24.83
C HIS A 37 21.96 2.61 -23.58
N LEU A 38 23.21 2.38 -23.17
CA LEU A 38 23.51 1.69 -21.90
C LEU A 38 22.86 2.41 -20.71
N GLY A 39 22.97 3.74 -20.65
CA GLY A 39 22.33 4.53 -19.60
C GLY A 39 20.80 4.39 -19.60
N ALA A 40 20.16 4.40 -20.78
CA ALA A 40 18.72 4.20 -20.89
C ALA A 40 18.28 2.80 -20.41
N ASP A 41 19.05 1.77 -20.75
CA ASP A 41 18.76 0.39 -20.35
C ASP A 41 18.90 0.19 -18.82
N VAL A 42 19.89 0.83 -18.19
CA VAL A 42 20.03 0.83 -16.72
C VAL A 42 18.86 1.53 -16.04
N LEU A 43 18.44 2.70 -16.55
CA LEU A 43 17.29 3.43 -16.01
C LEU A 43 16.00 2.60 -16.10
N GLN A 44 15.80 1.91 -17.22
CA GLN A 44 14.67 0.99 -17.40
C GLN A 44 14.71 -0.18 -16.40
N PHE A 45 15.89 -0.73 -16.09
CA PHE A 45 16.01 -1.78 -15.07
C PHE A 45 15.68 -1.29 -13.67
N LEU A 46 16.08 -0.06 -13.32
CA LEU A 46 15.71 0.55 -12.05
C LEU A 46 14.19 0.72 -11.94
N GLU A 47 13.54 1.18 -13.02
CA GLU A 47 12.06 1.28 -13.08
C GLU A 47 11.38 -0.08 -12.88
N PHE A 48 11.87 -1.15 -13.52
CA PHE A 48 11.33 -2.49 -13.32
C PHE A 48 11.53 -3.01 -11.90
N TYR A 49 12.69 -2.76 -11.30
CA TYR A 49 12.99 -3.15 -9.93
C TYR A 49 12.09 -2.42 -8.92
N GLU A 50 11.84 -1.12 -9.12
CA GLU A 50 10.89 -0.35 -8.32
C GLU A 50 9.48 -0.93 -8.45
N ASN A 51 9.03 -1.25 -9.66
CA ASN A 51 7.72 -1.85 -9.86
C ASN A 51 7.56 -3.21 -9.16
N LEU A 52 8.61 -4.03 -9.16
CA LEU A 52 8.59 -5.37 -8.57
C LEU A 52 8.65 -5.37 -7.06
N THR A 53 9.51 -4.54 -6.46
CA THR A 53 9.57 -4.37 -4.99
C THR A 53 8.26 -3.84 -4.41
N TYR A 54 7.49 -3.08 -5.20
CA TYR A 54 6.12 -2.71 -4.85
C TYR A 54 5.09 -3.83 -5.08
N SER A 55 5.37 -4.84 -5.89
CA SER A 55 4.45 -5.95 -6.17
C SER A 55 4.59 -7.14 -5.21
N ASP A 56 5.76 -7.36 -4.60
CA ASP A 56 6.13 -8.64 -3.99
C ASP A 56 5.78 -8.81 -2.49
N SER A 57 4.57 -8.43 -2.09
CA SER A 57 3.99 -8.92 -0.83
C SER A 57 2.74 -9.74 -1.14
N SER A 58 2.96 -10.91 -1.75
CA SER A 58 1.91 -11.85 -2.12
C SER A 58 1.50 -12.72 -0.93
N PHE A 59 0.19 -12.84 -0.69
CA PHE A 59 -0.44 -14.13 -0.43
C PHE A 59 -1.78 -14.14 -1.16
N SER A 60 -1.96 -15.20 -1.94
CA SER A 60 -3.17 -15.56 -2.69
C SER A 60 -4.32 -15.89 -1.76
N ASP A 61 -5.54 -15.55 -2.16
CA ASP A 61 -6.59 -16.56 -2.15
C ASP A 61 -7.45 -16.44 -3.41
N HIS A 62 -7.54 -17.56 -4.12
CA HIS A 62 -8.35 -17.78 -5.30
C HIS A 62 -9.79 -18.04 -4.87
N PHE A 63 -10.76 -17.21 -5.29
CA PHE A 63 -12.13 -17.63 -5.63
C PHE A 63 -12.74 -16.67 -6.69
N ASN A 64 -12.69 -17.10 -7.96
CA ASN A 64 -13.39 -16.69 -9.21
C ASN A 64 -13.91 -15.24 -9.41
N ASN A 65 -13.77 -14.57 -10.55
CA ASN A 65 -12.83 -14.58 -11.69
C ASN A 65 -13.10 -13.23 -12.39
N GLU A 66 -12.11 -12.34 -12.40
CA GLU A 66 -12.17 -10.92 -12.80
C GLU A 66 -12.65 -9.94 -11.71
N ALA A 67 -11.73 -9.64 -10.80
CA ALA A 67 -11.71 -8.37 -10.08
C ALA A 67 -10.57 -7.52 -10.69
N PHE A 68 -10.91 -6.42 -11.36
CA PHE A 68 -9.92 -5.41 -11.74
C PHE A 68 -9.51 -4.65 -10.48
N GLU A 69 -8.50 -5.16 -9.79
CA GLU A 69 -7.93 -4.48 -8.65
C GLU A 69 -6.89 -3.49 -9.16
N THR A 70 -7.28 -2.21 -9.24
CA THR A 70 -6.35 -1.15 -9.66
C THR A 70 -5.18 -1.11 -8.66
N LYS A 71 -3.94 -1.23 -9.16
CA LYS A 71 -2.68 -1.21 -8.37
C LYS A 71 -2.64 -0.13 -7.27
N GLN A 72 -3.33 0.99 -7.49
CA GLN A 72 -3.52 2.11 -6.57
C GLN A 72 -4.27 1.75 -5.28
N ILE A 73 -5.35 0.96 -5.35
CA ILE A 73 -6.16 0.56 -4.18
C ILE A 73 -5.34 -0.35 -3.26
N ARG A 74 -4.56 -1.30 -3.83
CA ARG A 74 -3.67 -2.17 -3.04
C ARG A 74 -2.61 -1.39 -2.28
N LEU A 75 -1.99 -0.41 -2.94
CA LEU A 75 -0.98 0.44 -2.32
C LEU A 75 -1.61 1.21 -1.15
N HIS A 76 -2.83 1.70 -1.33
CA HIS A 76 -3.55 2.49 -0.34
C HIS A 76 -3.81 1.68 0.92
N TRP A 77 -4.38 0.48 0.77
CA TRP A 77 -4.55 -0.45 1.88
C TRP A 77 -3.24 -0.88 2.54
N ARG A 78 -2.15 -1.03 1.77
CA ARG A 78 -0.85 -1.41 2.33
C ARG A 78 -0.27 -0.30 3.22
N ILE A 79 -0.36 0.97 2.81
CA ILE A 79 0.11 2.09 3.61
C ILE A 79 -0.70 2.21 4.90
N GLU A 80 -2.02 2.06 4.82
CA GLU A 80 -2.91 2.07 5.99
C GLU A 80 -2.58 0.96 6.99
N ARG A 81 -2.14 -0.20 6.49
CA ARG A 81 -1.70 -1.35 7.29
C ARG A 81 -0.25 -1.25 7.77
N ASN A 82 0.49 -0.19 7.46
CA ASN A 82 1.82 0.03 8.04
C ASN A 82 1.71 0.25 9.55
N SER A 83 2.08 -0.79 10.31
CA SER A 83 1.86 -0.85 11.75
C SER A 83 2.59 0.25 12.53
N SER A 84 3.75 0.71 12.07
CA SER A 84 4.48 1.78 12.76
C SER A 84 3.84 3.15 12.55
N LEU A 85 3.38 3.44 11.33
CA LEU A 85 2.78 4.72 10.99
C LEU A 85 1.40 4.85 11.62
N SER A 86 0.59 3.80 11.45
CA SER A 86 -0.75 3.66 12.01
C SER A 86 -0.74 3.87 13.53
N LYS A 87 0.21 3.28 14.27
CA LYS A 87 0.34 3.50 15.73
C LYS A 87 0.61 4.97 16.09
N LYS A 88 1.44 5.67 15.33
CA LYS A 88 1.76 7.09 15.59
C LYS A 88 0.55 7.98 15.35
N VAL A 89 -0.16 7.77 14.25
CA VAL A 89 -1.40 8.50 13.90
C VAL A 89 -2.46 8.31 14.99
N LYS A 90 -2.72 7.06 15.40
CA LYS A 90 -3.71 6.77 16.47
C LYS A 90 -3.34 7.41 17.80
N LYS A 91 -2.06 7.41 18.16
CA LYS A 91 -1.60 8.07 19.39
C LYS A 91 -1.75 9.59 19.33
N LEU A 92 -1.53 10.18 18.16
CA LEU A 92 -1.64 11.63 17.93
C LEU A 92 -3.10 12.09 17.92
N LYS A 93 -3.95 11.41 17.13
CA LYS A 93 -5.34 11.82 16.84
C LYS A 93 -6.37 11.22 17.81
N GLY A 94 -5.96 10.23 18.59
CA GLY A 94 -6.82 9.54 19.57
C GLY A 94 -7.63 8.39 18.95
N TYR A 95 -8.67 7.98 19.67
CA TYR A 95 -9.43 6.75 19.40
C TYR A 95 -10.95 7.01 19.26
N LYS A 96 -11.30 8.22 18.78
CA LYS A 96 -12.67 8.61 18.44
C LYS A 96 -12.76 8.70 16.91
N CYS A 97 -13.76 8.06 16.30
CA CYS A 97 -13.97 8.13 14.86
C CYS A 97 -14.23 9.58 14.42
N GLU A 98 -13.50 10.07 13.43
CA GLU A 98 -13.65 11.44 12.92
C GLU A 98 -14.87 11.63 12.02
N ALA A 99 -15.50 10.54 11.58
CA ALA A 99 -16.72 10.56 10.77
C ALA A 99 -18.00 10.47 11.62
N CYS A 100 -18.14 9.39 12.40
CA CYS A 100 -19.36 9.09 13.15
C CYS A 100 -19.23 9.25 14.66
N GLU A 101 -18.10 9.77 15.14
CA GLU A 101 -17.84 10.04 16.56
C GLU A 101 -17.78 8.83 17.50
N MET A 102 -18.00 7.61 17.00
CA MET A 102 -17.97 6.37 17.78
C MET A 102 -16.59 6.11 18.40
N LYS A 103 -16.57 5.63 19.64
CA LYS A 103 -15.39 5.04 20.29
C LYS A 103 -15.65 3.56 20.57
N PHE A 104 -14.68 2.70 20.30
CA PHE A 104 -14.84 1.27 20.58
C PHE A 104 -14.95 0.96 22.07
N VAL A 105 -14.28 1.73 22.93
CA VAL A 105 -14.35 1.56 24.40
C VAL A 105 -15.78 1.73 24.94
N ASP A 106 -16.58 2.60 24.34
CA ASP A 106 -17.96 2.85 24.80
C ASP A 106 -18.88 1.64 24.54
N LYS A 107 -18.58 0.83 23.51
CA LYS A 107 -19.37 -0.34 23.12
C LYS A 107 -18.81 -1.65 23.65
N TYR A 108 -17.48 -1.78 23.69
CA TYR A 108 -16.81 -3.05 23.97
C TYR A 108 -15.99 -3.01 25.28
N GLY A 109 -15.99 -1.90 26.02
CA GLY A 109 -15.26 -1.77 27.27
C GLY A 109 -13.74 -1.91 27.06
N GLU A 110 -13.09 -2.66 27.95
CA GLU A 110 -11.62 -2.80 28.00
C GLU A 110 -11.01 -3.24 26.67
N ILE A 111 -11.62 -4.19 25.96
CA ILE A 111 -11.09 -4.69 24.68
C ILE A 111 -11.18 -3.66 23.55
N GLY A 112 -12.03 -2.64 23.70
CA GLY A 112 -12.15 -1.53 22.77
C GLY A 112 -11.18 -0.37 23.04
N LYS A 113 -10.38 -0.44 24.12
CA LYS A 113 -9.39 0.58 24.41
C LYS A 113 -8.32 0.62 23.34
N GLN A 114 -7.91 1.84 22.99
CA GLN A 114 -6.85 2.10 22.02
C GLN A 114 -7.08 1.45 20.63
N PHE A 115 -8.35 1.17 20.29
CA PHE A 115 -8.71 0.60 19.00
C PHE A 115 -9.42 1.63 18.12
N ILE A 116 -8.84 1.87 16.95
CA ILE A 116 -9.35 2.68 15.84
C ILE A 116 -8.51 2.34 14.60
N GLU A 117 -8.98 2.63 13.40
CA GLU A 117 -8.25 2.40 12.15
C GLU A 117 -7.74 3.73 11.59
N ALA A 118 -6.51 3.73 11.05
CA ALA A 118 -5.93 4.90 10.41
C ALA A 118 -6.19 4.82 8.90
N HIS A 119 -6.68 5.90 8.33
CA HIS A 119 -7.09 6.02 6.94
C HIS A 119 -6.25 7.10 6.25
N HIS A 120 -5.75 6.85 5.04
CA HIS A 120 -4.94 7.85 4.32
C HIS A 120 -5.85 8.73 3.45
N LEU A 121 -5.84 10.04 3.66
CA LEU A 121 -6.65 11.02 2.93
C LEU A 121 -5.98 11.57 1.67
N LYS A 122 -4.68 11.33 1.48
CA LYS A 122 -4.01 11.73 0.23
C LYS A 122 -3.93 10.53 -0.73
N PRO A 123 -4.40 10.65 -1.98
CA PRO A 123 -4.24 9.62 -2.99
C PRO A 123 -2.77 9.28 -3.21
N ILE A 124 -2.45 7.98 -3.27
CA ILE A 124 -1.05 7.53 -3.46
C ILE A 124 -0.49 7.92 -4.82
N SER A 125 -1.35 8.13 -5.83
CA SER A 125 -0.93 8.64 -7.14
C SER A 125 -0.22 9.99 -7.08
N GLU A 126 -0.43 10.77 -6.02
CA GLU A 126 0.23 12.06 -5.78
C GLU A 126 1.49 11.96 -4.91
N LEU A 127 1.75 10.79 -4.32
CA LEU A 127 2.95 10.53 -3.55
C LEU A 127 4.05 10.12 -4.55
N GLY A 128 4.91 11.07 -4.88
CA GLY A 128 6.04 10.83 -5.79
C GLY A 128 6.92 9.66 -5.35
N ILE A 129 7.72 9.14 -6.30
CA ILE A 129 8.63 8.02 -6.07
C ILE A 129 9.71 8.42 -5.04
N GLY A 130 9.84 7.68 -3.95
CA GLY A 130 10.90 7.85 -2.94
C GLY A 130 10.42 8.05 -1.49
N LYS A 131 11.31 8.60 -0.63
CA LYS A 131 10.96 8.98 0.75
C LYS A 131 10.25 10.34 0.74
N PHE A 132 8.93 10.34 0.90
CA PHE A 132 8.17 11.56 1.10
C PHE A 132 7.88 11.78 2.60
N LYS A 133 7.84 13.06 2.99
CA LYS A 133 7.39 13.44 4.33
C LYS A 133 5.86 13.35 4.35
N VAL A 134 5.34 12.58 5.29
CA VAL A 134 3.90 12.51 5.57
C VAL A 134 3.57 13.43 6.74
N ASP A 135 2.46 14.15 6.62
CA ASP A 135 1.85 14.90 7.70
C ASP A 135 0.86 13.99 8.43
N LEU A 136 1.22 13.52 9.63
CA LEU A 136 0.39 12.60 10.40
C LEU A 136 -0.95 13.22 10.83
N GLU A 137 -1.06 14.55 10.86
CA GLU A 137 -2.25 15.26 11.29
C GLU A 137 -3.20 15.48 10.13
N ASN A 138 -2.67 15.88 8.97
CA ASN A 138 -3.47 16.30 7.81
C ASN A 138 -3.66 15.20 6.75
N ASP A 139 -2.68 14.31 6.56
CA ASP A 139 -2.76 13.26 5.53
C ASP A 139 -3.55 12.03 5.98
N PHE A 140 -3.97 11.98 7.25
CA PHE A 140 -4.65 10.83 7.84
C PHE A 140 -5.94 11.22 8.54
N ALA A 141 -6.92 10.31 8.52
CA ALA A 141 -8.06 10.30 9.41
C ALA A 141 -8.02 9.08 10.33
N VAL A 142 -8.69 9.17 11.48
CA VAL A 142 -8.96 7.99 12.33
C VAL A 142 -10.43 7.62 12.25
N LEU A 143 -10.71 6.40 11.78
CA LEU A 143 -12.05 5.91 11.49
C LEU A 143 -12.35 4.62 12.24
N CYS A 144 -13.62 4.38 12.56
CA CYS A 144 -14.03 3.07 13.03
C CYS A 144 -14.12 2.07 11.88
N SER A 145 -14.06 0.77 12.18
CA SER A 145 -14.09 -0.30 11.17
C SER A 145 -15.25 -0.22 10.19
N ASN A 146 -16.41 0.28 10.63
CA ASN A 146 -17.55 0.50 9.75
C ASN A 146 -17.33 1.69 8.81
N CYS A 147 -16.95 2.85 9.34
CA CYS A 147 -16.69 4.04 8.53
C CYS A 147 -15.49 3.87 7.59
N HIS A 148 -14.44 3.19 8.05
CA HIS A 148 -13.29 2.82 7.22
C HIS A 148 -13.72 1.90 6.08
N SER A 149 -14.50 0.86 6.36
CA SER A 149 -15.04 0.00 5.30
C SER A 149 -15.93 0.76 4.31
N MET A 150 -16.70 1.75 4.77
CA MET A 150 -17.60 2.53 3.90
C MET A 150 -16.88 3.57 3.06
N ILE A 151 -15.83 4.23 3.57
CA ILE A 151 -15.10 5.24 2.80
C ILE A 151 -14.42 4.63 1.58
N HIS A 152 -13.93 3.39 1.68
CA HIS A 152 -13.36 2.63 0.56
C HIS A 152 -14.38 2.23 -0.51
N LYS A 153 -15.68 2.43 -0.27
CA LYS A 153 -16.75 2.24 -1.27
C LYS A 153 -17.12 3.51 -2.01
N LEU A 154 -16.61 4.67 -1.58
CA LEU A 154 -16.84 5.93 -2.29
C LEU A 154 -16.07 5.97 -3.60
N ALA A 155 -16.48 6.87 -4.49
CA ALA A 155 -15.75 7.14 -5.72
C ALA A 155 -14.34 7.68 -5.42
N ASP A 156 -14.22 8.52 -4.39
CA ASP A 156 -12.95 8.97 -3.83
C ASP A 156 -12.84 8.57 -2.34
N PRO A 157 -12.04 7.54 -2.01
CA PRO A 157 -11.78 7.14 -0.62
C PRO A 157 -11.10 8.22 0.23
N SER A 158 -10.59 9.28 -0.38
CA SER A 158 -9.96 10.42 0.30
C SER A 158 -10.97 11.42 0.84
N ASP A 159 -12.21 11.42 0.33
CA ASP A 159 -13.23 12.42 0.70
C ASP A 159 -13.96 12.06 1.99
N LEU A 160 -13.35 12.41 3.12
CA LEU A 160 -13.97 12.28 4.43
C LEU A 160 -15.26 13.11 4.59
N ASN A 161 -15.38 14.22 3.85
CA ASN A 161 -16.55 15.10 3.96
C ASN A 161 -17.77 14.48 3.26
N GLU A 162 -17.57 13.79 2.14
CA GLU A 162 -18.61 12.99 1.49
C GLU A 162 -19.17 11.93 2.45
N LEU A 163 -18.29 11.18 3.14
CA LEU A 163 -18.72 10.20 4.13
C LEU A 163 -19.55 10.82 5.25
N LYS A 164 -19.13 11.99 5.77
CA LYS A 164 -19.89 12.72 6.81
C LYS A 164 -21.26 13.17 6.33
N LYS A 165 -21.38 13.64 5.09
CA LYS A 165 -22.66 14.02 4.49
C LYS A 165 -23.62 12.82 4.42
N ILE A 166 -23.13 11.65 3.99
CA ILE A 166 -23.93 10.42 3.92
C ILE A 166 -24.47 10.07 5.32
N LEU A 167 -23.61 10.03 6.34
CA LEU A 167 -24.00 9.75 7.72
C LEU A 167 -25.06 10.74 8.25
N THR A 168 -24.93 12.02 7.90
CA THR A 168 -25.86 13.07 8.34
C THR A 168 -27.22 12.92 7.65
N SER A 169 -27.23 12.61 6.35
CA SER A 169 -28.46 12.42 5.57
C SER A 169 -29.30 11.23 6.05
N VAL A 170 -28.66 10.16 6.53
CA VAL A 170 -29.35 8.98 7.06
C VAL A 170 -29.94 9.26 8.44
N ASN A 171 -29.23 9.98 9.31
CA ASN A 171 -29.72 10.32 10.64
C ASN A 171 -30.96 11.23 10.60
N SER A 172 -31.06 12.11 9.60
CA SER A 172 -32.24 12.97 9.39
C SER A 172 -33.48 12.20 8.91
N ASN A 173 -33.29 11.04 8.27
CA ASN A 173 -34.38 10.21 7.74
C ASN A 173 -34.88 9.15 8.74
N GLY A 174 -34.20 8.94 9.86
CA GLY A 174 -34.57 8.00 10.93
C GLY A 174 -35.33 8.63 12.10
N LEU A 175 -35.75 9.89 11.98
CA LEU A 175 -36.52 10.65 12.98
C LEU A 175 -37.98 10.91 12.56
N ASN A 176 -38.50 10.20 11.55
CA ASN A 176 -39.92 10.19 11.18
C ASN A 176 -40.58 8.87 11.53
#